data_AF-A0A8S0UH92-F1
#
_entry.id   AF-A0A8S0UH92-F1
#
_cell.length_a   1.000
_cell.length_b   1.000
_cell.length_c   1.000
_cell.angle_alpha   90.00
_cell.angle_beta   90.00
_cell.angle_gamma   90.00
#
_symmetry.space_group_name_H-M   'P 1'
#
loop_
_entity.id
_entity.type
_entity.pdbx_description
1 polymer ?
#
loop_
_entity_poly.entity_id
_entity_poly.type
_entity_poly.pdbx_seq_one_letter_code
_entity_poly.pdbx_strand_id
1 'polypeptide(L)'
;MGLKLCLSSTLKFSPISILRPISQSTKNPLRRSLLLVRALSADAAAGTTTIAPDTTPDDFRVAKAPQWKAAIDFKWIRENKEAVAANVKNRNSNANIDLVVELYDKLMNVQKEVEGLRAERNVVANRMKGKLEPSERQKLVEEGKNLKERLVTLEEDLLNLTDELQQEAQCVPNMTHPDVPVGGEDCSSIRKMVGKASEFSFSVKDHVQLGKDLNIFDFDAAAEVSGSKFYYLKNEAVMLEMGLINWAVSEVMKRGFTPLITPEIVRSSVVEKCGFQPRGTNTQVYSIEGSDQCLIGTAEIPVGGIHMDSIIPESSLPLKYVAFSHCFRTEAGAAGAATRGLYRVHQFSKVEMFILCRPEESNSFHEELIEIEEELFSSLGLHFKTIDMATQDLGAPAYRKFDVEAWMPGLGRYGEV
;
A
#
# COMPACT_ATOMS: atom_id res chain seq x y z
N MET A 1 -48.34 -41.26 9.58
CA MET A 1 -48.39 -42.58 10.26
C MET A 1 -47.38 -43.47 9.56
N GLY A 2 -46.29 -43.83 10.25
CA GLY A 2 -45.40 -45.00 10.07
C GLY A 2 -44.86 -45.43 8.69
N LEU A 3 -43.52 -45.63 8.68
CA LEU A 3 -42.77 -46.75 8.03
C LEU A 3 -42.79 -46.82 6.49
N LYS A 4 -41.80 -47.36 5.77
CA LYS A 4 -40.38 -47.76 5.91
C LYS A 4 -39.99 -48.29 4.51
N LEU A 5 -38.73 -48.12 4.13
CA LEU A 5 -37.88 -48.94 3.23
C LEU A 5 -38.46 -49.48 1.90
N CYS A 6 -37.95 -49.09 0.72
CA CYS A 6 -36.62 -49.39 0.12
C CYS A 6 -36.48 -50.85 -0.38
N LEU A 7 -36.33 -51.01 -1.71
CA LEU A 7 -35.63 -52.08 -2.45
C LEU A 7 -35.60 -51.63 -3.93
N SER A 8 -34.52 -51.05 -4.46
CA SER A 8 -33.33 -51.72 -5.03
C SER A 8 -33.65 -52.75 -6.12
N SER A 9 -33.45 -52.39 -7.39
CA SER A 9 -32.81 -53.29 -8.36
C SER A 9 -32.06 -52.51 -9.44
N THR A 10 -30.86 -53.01 -9.70
CA THR A 10 -29.72 -52.51 -10.46
C THR A 10 -29.87 -52.70 -11.97
N LEU A 11 -29.40 -51.76 -12.78
CA LEU A 11 -28.91 -52.04 -14.14
C LEU A 11 -27.70 -51.12 -14.46
N LYS A 12 -26.69 -51.74 -15.09
CA LYS A 12 -25.29 -51.31 -15.20
C LYS A 12 -25.01 -50.49 -16.49
N PHE A 13 -24.10 -49.53 -16.35
CA PHE A 13 -23.04 -49.02 -17.25
C PHE A 13 -23.19 -49.10 -18.78
N SER A 14 -22.94 -47.96 -19.45
CA SER A 14 -21.72 -47.80 -20.27
C SER A 14 -21.43 -46.33 -20.66
N PRO A 15 -20.14 -45.93 -20.73
CA PRO A 15 -19.69 -44.59 -21.09
C PRO A 15 -19.48 -44.45 -22.61
N ILE A 16 -19.60 -43.24 -23.15
CA ILE A 16 -19.20 -42.94 -24.53
C ILE A 16 -17.93 -42.10 -24.49
N SER A 17 -16.86 -42.66 -25.04
CA SER A 17 -15.62 -41.98 -25.38
C SER A 17 -15.30 -42.24 -26.86
N ILE A 18 -14.41 -41.38 -27.40
CA ILE A 18 -13.55 -41.53 -28.59
C ILE A 18 -13.92 -40.67 -29.82
N LEU A 19 -13.14 -39.59 -29.94
CA LEU A 19 -12.46 -39.00 -31.10
C LEU A 19 -12.64 -39.67 -32.48
N ARG A 20 -12.75 -38.85 -33.55
CA ARG A 20 -11.90 -38.99 -34.76
C ARG A 20 -11.86 -37.69 -35.60
N PRO A 21 -10.81 -37.49 -36.41
CA PRO A 21 -10.41 -36.21 -37.01
C PRO A 21 -10.86 -36.06 -38.48
N ILE A 22 -10.93 -34.83 -38.99
CA ILE A 22 -10.91 -34.54 -40.44
C ILE A 22 -9.97 -33.37 -40.73
N SER A 23 -9.15 -33.59 -41.76
CA SER A 23 -8.03 -32.81 -42.27
C SER A 23 -8.41 -31.77 -43.33
N GLN A 24 -7.41 -30.93 -43.66
CA GLN A 24 -7.27 -30.04 -44.82
C GLN A 24 -8.04 -28.70 -44.72
N SER A 25 -7.55 -27.55 -45.18
CA SER A 25 -6.26 -27.07 -45.68
C SER A 25 -6.57 -25.67 -46.23
N THR A 26 -5.98 -24.59 -45.74
CA THR A 26 -5.63 -23.43 -46.61
C THR A 26 -4.61 -22.52 -45.92
N LYS A 27 -3.59 -22.18 -46.71
CA LYS A 27 -2.37 -21.43 -46.40
C LYS A 27 -2.65 -19.93 -46.20
N ASN A 28 -1.93 -19.28 -45.28
CA ASN A 28 -0.93 -18.20 -45.51
C ASN A 28 -0.70 -17.32 -44.26
N PRO A 29 0.44 -16.59 -44.15
CA PRO A 29 1.27 -16.64 -42.95
C PRO A 29 1.46 -15.29 -42.26
N LEU A 30 2.31 -15.31 -41.22
CA LEU A 30 3.02 -14.19 -40.56
C LEU A 30 2.35 -13.58 -39.32
N ARG A 31 2.65 -14.17 -38.16
CA ARG A 31 2.80 -13.42 -36.91
C ARG A 31 4.10 -13.83 -36.23
N ARG A 32 5.05 -12.89 -36.20
CA ARG A 32 6.30 -13.00 -35.43
C ARG A 32 5.95 -13.05 -33.95
N SER A 33 6.21 -14.18 -33.31
CA SER A 33 6.30 -14.28 -31.86
C SER A 33 7.73 -13.94 -31.45
N LEU A 34 7.91 -12.86 -30.70
CA LEU A 34 9.15 -12.55 -30.00
C LEU A 34 9.13 -13.35 -28.69
N LEU A 35 9.79 -14.51 -28.70
CA LEU A 35 10.20 -15.19 -27.47
C LEU A 35 11.28 -14.35 -26.80
N LEU A 36 10.96 -13.77 -25.63
CA LEU A 36 11.96 -13.23 -24.73
C LEU A 36 12.53 -14.40 -23.90
N VAL A 37 13.68 -14.92 -24.32
CA VAL A 37 14.45 -15.91 -23.58
C VAL A 37 15.07 -15.22 -22.36
N ARG A 38 14.58 -15.53 -21.16
CA ARG A 38 15.25 -15.18 -19.90
C ARG A 38 16.22 -16.31 -19.56
N ALA A 39 17.52 -16.06 -19.72
CA ALA A 39 18.57 -16.99 -19.31
C ALA A 39 18.58 -17.10 -17.78
N LEU A 40 18.35 -18.31 -17.28
CA LEU A 40 18.64 -18.72 -15.90
C LEU A 40 20.08 -19.21 -15.88
N SER A 41 20.95 -18.52 -15.15
CA SER A 41 22.24 -19.07 -14.73
C SER A 41 22.22 -19.16 -13.21
N ALA A 42 22.03 -20.39 -12.73
CA ALA A 42 22.37 -20.80 -11.39
C ALA A 42 23.83 -21.23 -11.41
N ASP A 43 24.63 -20.73 -10.47
CA ASP A 43 25.84 -21.41 -10.03
C ASP A 43 25.95 -21.23 -8.52
N ALA A 44 25.74 -22.35 -7.83
CA ALA A 44 26.02 -22.52 -6.42
C ALA A 44 27.45 -23.05 -6.29
N ALA A 45 28.31 -22.35 -5.56
CA ALA A 45 29.60 -22.88 -5.13
C ALA A 45 29.81 -22.57 -3.65
N ALA A 46 29.84 -23.64 -2.86
CA ALA A 46 30.18 -23.63 -1.45
C ALA A 46 31.67 -23.32 -1.25
N GLY A 47 31.97 -22.49 -0.25
CA GLY A 47 33.33 -22.19 0.20
C GLY A 47 33.30 -21.77 1.66
N THR A 48 33.40 -22.74 2.56
CA THR A 48 33.61 -22.57 3.99
C THR A 48 35.00 -21.98 4.26
N THR A 49 35.06 -20.80 4.86
CA THR A 49 36.24 -20.32 5.59
C THR A 49 35.80 -19.60 6.85
N THR A 50 36.08 -20.21 7.99
CA THR A 50 35.91 -19.68 9.34
C THR A 50 36.89 -18.54 9.59
N ILE A 51 36.39 -17.35 9.90
CA ILE A 51 37.17 -16.25 10.48
C ILE A 51 36.45 -15.80 11.76
N ALA A 52 37.19 -15.79 12.87
CA ALA A 52 36.72 -15.40 14.19
C ALA A 52 36.30 -13.92 14.24
N PRO A 53 35.33 -13.53 15.10
CA PRO A 53 34.90 -12.13 15.19
C PRO A 53 35.91 -11.32 16.00
N ASP A 54 36.57 -10.38 15.32
CA ASP A 54 37.30 -9.28 15.95
C ASP A 54 36.27 -8.22 16.36
N THR A 55 36.07 -8.06 17.67
CA THR A 55 35.10 -7.12 18.23
C THR A 55 35.75 -5.74 18.42
N THR A 56 35.48 -4.83 17.49
CA THR A 56 35.60 -3.38 17.74
C THR A 56 34.21 -2.77 17.90
N PRO A 57 33.90 -2.11 19.04
CA PRO A 57 32.64 -1.41 19.24
C PRO A 57 32.80 0.05 18.82
N ASP A 58 32.38 0.39 17.59
CA ASP A 58 31.93 1.74 17.21
C ASP A 58 31.62 1.77 15.70
N ASP A 59 30.34 1.77 15.36
CA ASP A 59 29.70 2.74 14.46
C ASP A 59 28.22 2.33 14.36
N PHE A 60 27.43 2.60 15.42
CA PHE A 60 25.96 2.56 15.30
C PHE A 60 25.54 3.73 14.43
N ARG A 61 25.74 3.61 13.12
CA ARG A 61 25.12 4.47 12.14
C ARG A 61 23.63 4.22 12.26
N VAL A 62 22.96 5.18 12.89
CA VAL A 62 21.54 5.49 12.70
C VAL A 62 21.21 5.20 11.24
N ALA A 63 20.26 4.28 11.01
CA ALA A 63 19.83 3.92 9.67
C ALA A 63 19.60 5.21 8.86
N LYS A 64 20.30 5.34 7.72
CA LYS A 64 20.15 6.48 6.82
C LYS A 64 18.66 6.64 6.50
N ALA A 65 18.15 7.87 6.64
CA ALA A 65 16.77 8.23 6.29
C ALA A 65 16.38 7.70 4.89
N PRO A 66 15.10 7.36 4.67
CA PRO A 66 14.69 6.51 3.57
C PRO A 66 15.14 7.02 2.19
N GLN A 67 15.56 6.07 1.35
CA GLN A 67 16.22 6.29 0.06
C GLN A 67 15.29 6.68 -1.09
N TRP A 68 13.98 6.78 -0.86
CA TRP A 68 13.00 7.05 -1.92
C TRP A 68 12.56 8.52 -1.90
N LYS A 69 12.28 9.05 -3.09
CA LYS A 69 11.84 10.42 -3.30
C LYS A 69 10.49 10.40 -4.01
N ALA A 70 9.43 10.76 -3.29
CA ALA A 70 8.11 11.00 -3.86
C ALA A 70 8.17 12.08 -4.95
N ALA A 71 7.40 11.91 -6.01
CA ALA A 71 7.18 12.98 -6.98
C ALA A 71 6.24 14.03 -6.37
N ILE A 72 6.82 15.10 -5.82
CA ILE A 72 6.08 16.20 -5.18
C ILE A 72 6.19 17.45 -6.04
N ASP A 73 5.04 18.08 -6.30
CA ASP A 73 5.01 19.41 -6.90
C ASP A 73 5.20 20.49 -5.82
N PHE A 74 6.46 20.75 -5.45
CA PHE A 74 6.81 21.76 -4.46
C PHE A 74 6.33 23.16 -4.84
N LYS A 75 6.33 23.46 -6.14
CA LYS A 75 5.87 24.74 -6.67
C LYS A 75 4.38 24.89 -6.42
N TRP A 76 3.58 23.86 -6.72
CA TRP A 76 2.15 23.88 -6.46
C TRP A 76 1.83 24.06 -4.97
N ILE A 77 2.56 23.37 -4.08
CA ILE A 77 2.40 23.55 -2.62
C ILE A 77 2.65 25.01 -2.23
N ARG A 78 3.72 25.61 -2.75
CA ARG A 78 4.07 27.02 -2.49
C ARG A 78 3.03 28.00 -3.05
N GLU A 79 2.52 27.76 -4.25
CA GLU A 79 1.50 28.61 -4.90
C GLU A 79 0.10 28.45 -4.28
N ASN A 80 -0.17 27.35 -3.57
CA ASN A 80 -1.45 27.03 -2.94
C ASN A 80 -1.35 26.91 -1.41
N LYS A 81 -0.39 27.63 -0.81
CA LYS A 81 -0.02 27.52 0.62
C LYS A 81 -1.23 27.51 1.54
N GLU A 82 -2.16 28.46 1.37
CA GLU A 82 -3.32 28.62 2.25
C GLU A 82 -4.25 27.41 2.19
N ALA A 83 -4.48 26.86 0.99
CA ALA A 83 -5.34 25.69 0.81
C ALA A 83 -4.70 24.44 1.42
N VAL A 84 -3.39 24.26 1.22
CA VAL A 84 -2.65 23.13 1.80
C VAL A 84 -2.61 23.23 3.33
N ALA A 85 -2.36 24.42 3.88
CA ALA A 85 -2.35 24.65 5.32
C ALA A 85 -3.73 24.38 5.96
N ALA A 86 -4.82 24.80 5.31
CA ALA A 86 -6.17 24.48 5.74
C ALA A 86 -6.43 22.97 5.70
N ASN A 87 -5.98 22.28 4.66
CA ASN A 87 -6.10 20.81 4.53
C ASN A 87 -5.34 20.08 5.65
N VAL A 88 -4.09 20.45 5.92
CA VAL A 88 -3.27 19.89 7.00
C VAL A 88 -3.97 20.01 8.35
N LYS A 89 -4.53 21.19 8.64
CA LYS A 89 -5.30 21.45 9.86
C LYS A 89 -6.55 20.58 9.95
N ASN A 90 -7.34 20.52 8.87
CA ASN A 90 -8.56 19.71 8.84
C ASN A 90 -8.28 18.20 8.98
N ARG A 91 -7.13 17.74 8.50
CA ARG A 91 -6.66 16.35 8.65
C ARG A 91 -5.98 16.04 9.98
N ASN A 92 -5.81 17.04 10.86
CA ASN A 92 -5.05 16.90 12.10
C ASN A 92 -3.65 16.30 11.86
N SER A 93 -2.95 16.78 10.82
CA SER A 93 -1.59 16.38 10.47
C SER A 93 -0.56 17.32 11.09
N ASN A 94 0.62 16.79 11.42
CA ASN A 94 1.76 17.54 11.96
C ASN A 94 2.67 18.15 10.88
N ALA A 95 2.28 18.07 9.60
CA ALA A 95 3.07 18.60 8.49
C ALA A 95 3.31 20.12 8.62
N ASN A 96 4.55 20.57 8.44
CA ASN A 96 4.92 21.97 8.58
C ASN A 96 4.99 22.67 7.21
N ILE A 97 3.86 23.25 6.78
CA ILE A 97 3.76 23.91 5.46
C ILE A 97 4.64 25.16 5.36
N ASP A 98 4.81 25.91 6.45
CA ASP A 98 5.68 27.08 6.46
C ASP A 98 7.15 26.70 6.20
N LEU A 99 7.62 25.62 6.83
CA LEU A 99 8.97 25.10 6.62
C LEU A 99 9.16 24.57 5.19
N VAL A 100 8.20 23.85 4.63
CA VAL A 100 8.25 23.37 3.24
C VAL A 100 8.40 24.55 2.27
N VAL A 101 7.63 25.63 2.46
CA VAL A 101 7.71 26.84 1.63
C VAL A 101 9.05 27.55 1.81
N GLU A 102 9.53 27.68 3.05
CA GLU A 102 10.83 28.29 3.34
C GLU A 102 11.99 27.53 2.68
N LEU A 103 12.00 26.19 2.80
CA LEU A 103 13.00 25.33 2.18
C LEU A 103 12.96 25.43 0.66
N TYR A 104 11.76 25.46 0.06
CA TYR A 104 11.61 25.64 -1.37
C TYR A 104 12.15 27.00 -1.85
N ASP A 105 11.83 28.09 -1.14
CA ASP A 105 12.34 29.43 -1.47
C ASP A 105 13.87 29.49 -1.37
N LYS A 106 14.46 28.89 -0.33
CA LYS A 106 15.93 28.77 -0.19
C LYS A 106 16.53 27.96 -1.34
N LEU A 107 15.93 26.81 -1.68
CA LEU A 107 16.37 25.97 -2.78
C LEU A 107 16.39 26.74 -4.11
N MET A 108 15.33 27.49 -4.40
CA MET A 108 15.24 28.30 -5.63
C MET A 108 16.29 29.43 -5.66
N ASN A 109 16.58 30.05 -4.52
CA ASN A 109 17.62 31.07 -4.42
C ASN A 109 19.02 30.49 -4.66
N VAL A 110 19.37 29.39 -3.97
CA VAL A 110 20.66 28.70 -4.16
C VAL A 110 20.79 28.19 -5.59
N GLN A 111 19.73 27.63 -6.17
CA GLN A 111 19.73 27.18 -7.56
C GLN A 111 20.02 28.31 -8.54
N LYS A 112 19.42 29.49 -8.33
CA LYS A 112 19.70 30.69 -9.13
C LYS A 112 21.15 31.16 -8.98
N GLU A 113 21.73 31.11 -7.78
CA GLU A 113 23.14 31.44 -7.54
C GLU A 113 24.09 30.47 -8.24
N VAL A 114 23.81 29.16 -8.16
CA VAL A 114 24.57 28.11 -8.86
C VAL A 114 24.55 28.34 -10.38
N GLU A 115 23.38 28.64 -10.96
CA GLU A 115 23.25 28.96 -12.38
C GLU A 115 24.04 30.22 -12.76
N GLY A 116 23.97 31.27 -11.92
CA GLY A 116 24.77 32.49 -12.08
C GLY A 116 26.28 32.22 -12.09
N LEU A 117 26.79 31.49 -11.10
CA LEU A 117 28.20 31.13 -11.01
C LEU A 117 28.65 30.21 -12.15
N ARG A 118 27.80 29.30 -12.63
CA ARG A 118 28.07 28.48 -13.82
C ARG A 118 28.21 29.36 -15.06
N ALA A 119 27.36 30.38 -15.21
CA ALA A 119 27.45 31.34 -16.29
C ALA A 119 28.74 32.18 -16.20
N GLU A 120 29.08 32.71 -15.03
CA GLU A 120 30.32 33.47 -14.78
C GLU A 120 31.56 32.63 -15.09
N ARG A 121 31.61 31.38 -14.59
CA ARG A 121 32.70 30.44 -14.87
C ARG A 121 32.86 30.21 -16.38
N ASN A 122 31.77 30.08 -17.12
CA ASN A 122 31.81 29.91 -18.57
C ASN A 122 32.32 31.17 -19.28
N VAL A 123 31.99 32.37 -18.79
CA VAL A 123 32.53 33.64 -19.29
C VAL A 123 34.04 33.71 -19.04
N VAL A 124 34.52 33.40 -17.83
CA VAL A 124 35.95 33.35 -17.49
C VAL A 124 36.68 32.32 -18.36
N ALA A 125 36.11 31.13 -18.54
CA ALA A 125 36.66 30.09 -19.42
C ALA A 125 36.77 30.56 -20.89
N ASN A 126 35.79 31.33 -21.37
CA ASN A 126 35.83 31.92 -22.70
C ASN A 126 36.87 33.04 -22.83
N ARG A 127 37.03 33.90 -21.81
CA ARG A 127 38.08 34.94 -21.78
C ARG A 127 39.48 34.35 -21.84
N MET A 128 39.68 33.14 -21.30
CA MET A 128 40.97 32.42 -21.36
C MET A 128 41.33 31.87 -22.75
N LYS A 129 40.41 31.89 -23.71
CA LYS A 129 40.67 31.44 -25.10
C LYS A 129 41.42 32.53 -25.87
N GLY A 130 42.62 32.21 -26.34
CA GLY A 130 43.46 33.12 -27.13
C GLY A 130 44.82 33.42 -26.49
N LYS A 131 45.60 34.29 -27.14
CA LYS A 131 46.86 34.80 -26.58
C LYS A 131 46.55 35.90 -25.57
N LEU A 132 47.00 35.70 -24.33
CA LEU A 132 46.87 36.62 -23.21
C LEU A 132 48.24 36.83 -22.60
N GLU A 133 48.47 38.00 -22.01
CA GLU A 133 49.66 38.23 -21.20
C GLU A 133 49.68 37.28 -19.99
N PRO A 134 50.86 36.79 -19.55
CA PRO A 134 50.97 35.82 -18.46
C PRO A 134 50.27 36.27 -17.17
N SER A 135 50.36 37.56 -16.83
CA SER A 135 49.75 38.14 -15.64
C SER A 135 48.22 38.18 -15.70
N GLU A 136 47.65 38.45 -16.87
CA GLU A 136 46.20 38.47 -17.09
C GLU A 136 45.61 37.06 -17.08
N ARG A 137 46.33 36.11 -17.71
CA ARG A 137 45.98 34.68 -17.65
C ARG A 137 45.97 34.18 -16.21
N GLN A 138 46.95 34.57 -15.39
CA GLN A 138 47.02 34.14 -13.99
C GLN A 138 45.85 34.68 -13.15
N LYS A 139 45.40 35.91 -13.39
CA LYS A 139 44.20 36.47 -12.73
C LYS A 139 42.94 35.68 -13.07
N LEU A 140 42.73 35.34 -14.34
CA LEU A 140 41.57 34.55 -14.78
C LEU A 140 41.59 33.12 -14.24
N VAL A 141 42.78 32.53 -14.06
CA VAL A 141 42.94 31.21 -13.42
C VAL A 141 42.52 31.27 -11.96
N GLU A 142 42.95 32.30 -11.22
CA GLU A 142 42.56 32.48 -9.81
C GLU A 142 41.07 32.76 -9.66
N GLU A 143 40.49 33.60 -10.52
CA GLU A 143 39.04 33.85 -10.58
C GLU A 143 38.27 32.55 -10.85
N GLY A 144 38.70 31.76 -11.85
CA GLY A 144 38.09 30.47 -12.16
C GLY A 144 38.20 29.45 -11.02
N LYS A 145 39.30 29.47 -10.27
CA LYS A 145 39.49 28.63 -9.08
C LYS A 145 38.53 29.03 -7.96
N ASN A 146 38.43 30.31 -7.65
CA ASN A 146 37.49 30.84 -6.65
C ASN A 146 36.03 30.53 -7.01
N LEU A 147 35.66 30.67 -8.28
CA LEU A 147 34.32 30.29 -8.77
C LEU A 147 34.06 28.79 -8.62
N LYS A 148 35.06 27.95 -8.89
CA LYS A 148 34.94 26.50 -8.71
C LYS A 148 34.75 26.13 -7.24
N GLU A 149 35.53 26.72 -6.33
CA GLU A 149 35.41 26.45 -4.90
C GLU A 149 34.03 26.86 -4.36
N ARG A 150 33.52 28.05 -4.74
CA ARG A 150 32.16 28.48 -4.40
C ARG A 150 31.08 27.57 -4.98
N LEU A 151 31.24 27.11 -6.22
CA LEU A 151 30.30 26.18 -6.86
C LEU A 151 30.22 24.85 -6.11
N VAL A 152 31.35 24.31 -5.67
CA VAL A 152 31.37 23.05 -4.91
C VAL A 152 30.55 23.17 -3.63
N THR A 153 30.73 24.26 -2.87
CA THR A 153 29.94 24.50 -1.65
C THR A 153 28.45 24.64 -1.94
N LEU A 154 28.07 25.45 -2.93
CA LEU A 154 26.65 25.67 -3.23
C LEU A 154 25.98 24.44 -3.85
N GLU A 155 26.71 23.59 -4.58
CA GLU A 155 26.19 22.32 -5.10
C GLU A 155 25.94 21.31 -3.97
N GLU A 156 26.75 21.33 -2.90
CA GLU A 156 26.51 20.55 -1.68
C GLU A 156 25.28 21.08 -0.92
N ASP A 157 25.17 22.40 -0.76
CA ASP A 157 23.99 23.04 -0.14
C ASP A 157 22.71 22.71 -0.92
N LEU A 158 22.75 22.73 -2.25
CA LEU A 158 21.61 22.38 -3.10
C LEU A 158 21.16 20.93 -2.87
N LEU A 159 22.10 20.00 -2.70
CA LEU A 159 21.78 18.59 -2.42
C LEU A 159 21.13 18.44 -1.04
N ASN A 160 21.72 19.06 -0.01
CA ASN A 160 21.18 19.00 1.35
C ASN A 160 19.79 19.63 1.44
N LEU A 161 19.59 20.82 0.86
CA LEU A 161 18.29 21.49 0.82
C LEU A 161 17.24 20.67 0.04
N THR A 162 17.64 20.00 -1.04
CA THR A 162 16.74 19.13 -1.80
C THR A 162 16.26 17.96 -0.94
N ASP A 163 17.17 17.32 -0.20
CA ASP A 163 16.85 16.18 0.65
C ASP A 163 15.99 16.61 1.87
N GLU A 164 16.31 17.74 2.50
CA GLU A 164 15.49 18.32 3.58
C GLU A 164 14.08 18.69 3.11
N LEU A 165 13.98 19.41 1.97
CA LEU A 165 12.69 19.76 1.37
C LEU A 165 11.86 18.52 1.05
N GLN A 166 12.49 17.49 0.48
CA GLN A 166 11.84 16.23 0.17
C GLN A 166 11.31 15.55 1.43
N GLN A 167 12.09 15.49 2.51
CA GLN A 167 11.66 14.87 3.77
C GLN A 167 10.47 15.60 4.39
N GLU A 168 10.52 16.92 4.48
CA GLU A 168 9.44 17.72 5.05
C GLU A 168 8.17 17.68 4.21
N ALA A 169 8.31 17.81 2.88
CA ALA A 169 7.16 17.84 1.98
C ALA A 169 6.46 16.47 1.87
N GLN A 170 7.18 15.36 2.03
CA GLN A 170 6.59 14.02 2.02
C GLN A 170 5.63 13.79 3.20
N CYS A 171 5.78 14.54 4.30
CA CYS A 171 4.86 14.47 5.44
C CYS A 171 3.52 15.18 5.17
N VAL A 172 3.40 15.94 4.07
CA VAL A 172 2.16 16.61 3.69
C VAL A 172 1.14 15.55 3.21
N PRO A 173 -0.03 15.43 3.85
CA PRO A 173 -1.04 14.47 3.43
C PRO A 173 -1.64 14.86 2.07
N ASN A 174 -2.30 13.92 1.42
CA ASN A 174 -3.05 14.20 0.22
C ASN A 174 -4.12 15.29 0.47
N MET A 175 -4.52 15.98 -0.59
CA MET A 175 -5.66 16.89 -0.52
C MET A 175 -6.94 16.12 -0.17
N THR A 176 -7.96 16.82 0.31
CA THR A 176 -9.24 16.21 0.70
C THR A 176 -10.31 16.53 -0.33
N HIS A 177 -11.13 15.54 -0.68
CA HIS A 177 -12.30 15.76 -1.52
C HIS A 177 -13.23 16.80 -0.86
N PRO A 178 -13.78 17.78 -1.61
CA PRO A 178 -14.61 18.86 -1.03
C PRO A 178 -15.83 18.36 -0.24
N ASP A 179 -16.40 17.23 -0.65
CA ASP A 179 -17.57 16.62 0.01
C ASP A 179 -17.26 15.86 1.30
N VAL A 180 -15.99 15.69 1.68
CA VAL A 180 -15.65 14.98 2.92
C VAL A 180 -16.14 15.75 4.14
N PRO A 181 -16.81 15.10 5.11
CA PRO A 181 -17.19 15.73 6.37
C PRO A 181 -15.97 16.25 7.14
N VAL A 182 -15.98 17.52 7.55
CA VAL A 182 -14.86 18.12 8.28
C VAL A 182 -15.00 17.82 9.77
N GLY A 183 -13.99 17.20 10.37
CA GLY A 183 -13.93 16.96 11.81
C GLY A 183 -13.27 15.64 12.20
N GLY A 184 -13.51 15.24 13.45
CA GLY A 184 -13.09 13.94 14.00
C GLY A 184 -13.97 12.79 13.51
N GLU A 185 -13.67 11.58 13.96
CA GLU A 185 -14.40 10.34 13.61
C GLU A 185 -15.92 10.47 13.77
N ASP A 186 -16.39 11.10 14.85
CA ASP A 186 -17.81 11.36 15.13
C ASP A 186 -18.52 12.26 14.09
N CYS A 187 -17.76 12.96 13.25
CA CYS A 187 -18.30 13.79 12.17
C CYS A 187 -18.53 13.02 10.87
N SER A 188 -18.12 11.75 10.80
CA SER A 188 -18.34 10.89 9.64
C SER A 188 -19.84 10.70 9.40
N SER A 189 -20.25 10.58 8.14
CA SER A 189 -21.68 10.59 7.76
C SER A 189 -22.13 9.26 7.18
N ILE A 190 -23.33 8.81 7.52
CA ILE A 190 -23.89 7.57 6.95
C ILE A 190 -24.30 7.83 5.51
N ARG A 191 -23.73 7.07 4.58
CA ARG A 191 -24.10 7.09 3.15
C ARG A 191 -25.31 6.21 2.89
N LYS A 192 -25.27 4.98 3.41
CA LYS A 192 -26.30 3.97 3.19
C LYS A 192 -26.45 3.06 4.40
N MET A 193 -27.67 2.58 4.62
CA MET A 193 -28.00 1.53 5.59
C MET A 193 -28.66 0.38 4.84
N VAL A 194 -28.17 -0.85 5.03
CA VAL A 194 -28.60 -2.03 4.27
C VAL A 194 -29.01 -3.15 5.21
N GLY A 195 -30.15 -3.78 4.93
CA GLY A 195 -30.70 -4.87 5.74
C GLY A 195 -31.36 -4.39 7.04
N LYS A 196 -31.51 -5.30 7.99
CA LYS A 196 -32.05 -5.02 9.33
C LYS A 196 -31.38 -5.91 10.37
N ALA A 197 -31.20 -5.40 11.58
CA ALA A 197 -30.66 -6.18 12.68
C ALA A 197 -31.56 -7.39 12.96
N SER A 198 -30.96 -8.56 13.15
CA SER A 198 -31.68 -9.77 13.54
C SER A 198 -32.22 -9.65 14.96
N GLU A 199 -33.48 -10.04 15.14
CA GLU A 199 -34.11 -10.15 16.44
C GLU A 199 -33.96 -11.59 16.96
N PHE A 200 -33.47 -11.73 18.20
CA PHE A 200 -33.26 -13.03 18.83
C PHE A 200 -34.16 -13.17 20.05
N SER A 201 -34.88 -14.29 20.14
CA SER A 201 -35.71 -14.64 21.30
C SER A 201 -34.90 -15.28 22.45
N PHE A 202 -33.57 -15.22 22.36
CA PHE A 202 -32.63 -15.83 23.30
C PHE A 202 -31.43 -14.92 23.53
N SER A 203 -30.67 -15.17 24.59
CA SER A 203 -29.44 -14.42 24.88
C SER A 203 -28.38 -14.71 23.81
N VAL A 204 -27.99 -13.66 23.09
CA VAL A 204 -27.01 -13.73 22.01
C VAL A 204 -25.62 -14.00 22.57
N LYS A 205 -24.98 -15.07 22.08
CA LYS A 205 -23.57 -15.36 22.35
C LYS A 205 -22.69 -14.56 21.38
N ASP A 206 -21.53 -14.09 21.86
CA ASP A 206 -20.53 -13.50 20.98
C ASP A 206 -19.75 -14.55 20.19
N HIS A 207 -18.96 -14.10 19.22
CA HIS A 207 -18.20 -15.00 18.34
C HIS A 207 -17.17 -15.82 19.10
N VAL A 208 -16.61 -15.31 20.20
CA VAL A 208 -15.65 -16.05 21.03
C VAL A 208 -16.35 -17.23 21.73
N GLN A 209 -17.52 -16.99 22.34
CA GLN A 209 -18.28 -18.05 22.99
C GLN A 209 -18.79 -19.07 21.97
N LEU A 210 -19.32 -18.63 20.84
CA LEU A 210 -19.75 -19.53 19.75
C LEU A 210 -18.56 -20.36 19.23
N GLY A 211 -17.42 -19.71 19.01
CA GLY A 211 -16.21 -20.36 18.54
C GLY A 211 -15.70 -21.45 19.48
N LYS A 212 -15.79 -21.22 20.79
CA LYS A 212 -15.44 -22.20 21.82
C LYS A 212 -16.44 -23.35 21.88
N ASP A 213 -17.74 -23.04 21.92
CA ASP A 213 -18.81 -24.04 22.02
C ASP A 213 -18.82 -25.00 20.82
N LEU A 214 -18.50 -24.49 19.63
CA LEU A 214 -18.40 -25.26 18.40
C LEU A 214 -17.01 -25.88 18.19
N ASN A 215 -16.04 -25.59 19.06
CA ASN A 215 -14.65 -26.02 18.92
C ASN A 215 -14.02 -25.61 17.57
N ILE A 216 -14.33 -24.40 17.09
CA ILE A 216 -13.83 -23.87 15.82
C ILE A 216 -12.76 -22.79 15.98
N PHE A 217 -12.54 -22.26 17.19
CA PHE A 217 -11.42 -21.36 17.52
C PHE A 217 -10.53 -21.96 18.62
N ASP A 218 -9.23 -21.74 18.54
CA ASP A 218 -8.28 -22.05 19.61
C ASP A 218 -7.37 -20.84 19.89
N PHE A 219 -7.77 -20.02 20.86
CA PHE A 219 -6.99 -18.85 21.29
C PHE A 219 -5.91 -19.22 22.29
N ASP A 220 -6.15 -20.23 23.14
CA ASP A 220 -5.21 -20.63 24.19
C ASP A 220 -3.96 -21.26 23.56
N ALA A 221 -4.12 -22.17 22.60
CA ALA A 221 -2.99 -22.75 21.88
C ALA A 221 -2.24 -21.70 21.06
N ALA A 222 -2.94 -20.73 20.46
CA ALA A 222 -2.31 -19.65 19.72
C ALA A 222 -1.51 -18.71 20.64
N ALA A 223 -2.05 -18.39 21.82
CA ALA A 223 -1.38 -17.58 22.81
C ALA A 223 -0.08 -18.23 23.31
N GLU A 224 -0.09 -19.54 23.54
CA GLU A 224 1.10 -20.29 23.94
C GLU A 224 2.19 -20.31 22.86
N VAL A 225 1.81 -20.42 21.58
CA VAL A 225 2.75 -20.59 20.46
C VAL A 225 3.24 -19.25 19.90
N SER A 226 2.37 -18.25 19.80
CA SER A 226 2.63 -17.01 19.05
C SER A 226 2.37 -15.74 19.87
N GLY A 227 1.88 -15.86 21.09
CA GLY A 227 1.49 -14.74 21.94
C GLY A 227 0.06 -14.27 21.72
N SER A 228 -0.34 -13.22 22.44
CA SER A 228 -1.71 -12.70 22.39
C SER A 228 -2.12 -12.24 20.99
N LYS A 229 -3.42 -12.18 20.71
CA LYS A 229 -4.02 -11.69 19.44
C LYS A 229 -3.67 -12.52 18.19
N PHE A 230 -3.25 -13.76 18.39
CA PHE A 230 -3.25 -14.82 17.38
C PHE A 230 -4.37 -15.82 17.66
N TYR A 231 -4.69 -16.67 16.67
CA TYR A 231 -5.74 -17.68 16.77
C TYR A 231 -5.44 -18.87 15.86
N TYR A 232 -5.96 -20.04 16.22
CA TYR A 232 -6.19 -21.12 15.26
C TYR A 232 -7.67 -21.17 14.87
N LEU A 233 -7.95 -21.31 13.57
CA LEU A 233 -9.25 -21.82 13.12
C LEU A 233 -9.22 -23.35 13.08
N LYS A 234 -10.34 -23.97 13.43
CA LYS A 234 -10.53 -25.42 13.45
C LYS A 234 -11.84 -25.79 12.75
N ASN A 235 -11.90 -27.01 12.25
CA ASN A 235 -13.10 -27.65 11.70
C ASN A 235 -13.83 -26.74 10.69
N GLU A 236 -15.11 -26.47 10.89
CA GLU A 236 -15.95 -25.70 9.98
C GLU A 236 -15.48 -24.25 9.78
N ALA A 237 -14.77 -23.64 10.75
CA ALA A 237 -14.23 -22.29 10.55
C ALA A 237 -13.12 -22.25 9.49
N VAL A 238 -12.32 -23.31 9.35
CA VAL A 238 -11.31 -23.42 8.27
C VAL A 238 -12.00 -23.44 6.92
N MET A 239 -13.06 -24.24 6.79
CA MET A 239 -13.83 -24.33 5.55
C MET A 239 -14.57 -23.02 5.25
N LEU A 240 -15.04 -22.32 6.28
CA LEU A 240 -15.68 -21.01 6.15
C LEU A 240 -14.69 -19.95 5.65
N GLU A 241 -13.48 -19.87 6.23
CA GLU A 241 -12.44 -18.93 5.77
C GLU A 241 -12.06 -19.19 4.31
N MET A 242 -11.75 -20.43 3.95
CA MET A 242 -11.44 -20.80 2.56
C MET A 242 -12.62 -20.54 1.61
N GLY A 243 -13.85 -20.76 2.08
CA GLY A 243 -15.08 -20.50 1.33
C GLY A 243 -15.25 -19.02 1.04
N LEU A 244 -15.09 -18.17 2.06
CA LEU A 244 -15.22 -16.70 1.94
C LEU A 244 -14.16 -16.12 1.01
N ILE A 245 -12.89 -16.56 1.13
CA ILE A 245 -11.80 -16.10 0.25
C ILE A 245 -12.11 -16.45 -1.22
N ASN A 246 -12.41 -17.72 -1.50
CA ASN A 246 -12.68 -18.17 -2.86
C ASN A 246 -13.92 -17.51 -3.46
N TRP A 247 -14.97 -17.34 -2.65
CA TRP A 247 -16.20 -16.70 -3.05
C TRP A 247 -15.96 -15.21 -3.38
N ALA A 248 -15.32 -14.45 -2.49
CA ALA A 248 -15.06 -13.03 -2.71
C ALA A 248 -14.20 -12.80 -3.97
N VAL A 249 -13.10 -13.54 -4.14
CA VAL A 249 -12.28 -13.47 -5.36
C VAL A 249 -13.11 -13.79 -6.61
N SER A 250 -13.92 -14.85 -6.56
CA SER A 250 -14.74 -15.28 -7.70
C SER A 250 -15.81 -14.26 -8.09
N GLU A 251 -16.47 -13.62 -7.12
CA GLU A 251 -17.47 -12.58 -7.38
C GLU A 251 -16.82 -11.33 -8.00
N VAL A 252 -15.68 -10.87 -7.45
CA VAL A 252 -14.98 -9.70 -7.96
C VAL A 252 -14.38 -9.96 -9.35
N MET A 253 -13.92 -11.19 -9.64
CA MET A 253 -13.47 -11.56 -10.99
C MET A 253 -14.55 -11.38 -12.06
N LYS A 254 -15.84 -11.59 -11.73
CA LYS A 254 -16.94 -11.37 -12.68
C LYS A 254 -17.07 -9.90 -13.09
N ARG A 255 -16.49 -8.97 -12.31
CA ARG A 255 -16.42 -7.52 -12.57
C ARG A 255 -15.19 -7.13 -13.42
N GLY A 256 -14.44 -8.10 -13.95
CA GLY A 256 -13.29 -7.86 -14.83
C GLY A 256 -11.97 -7.62 -14.10
N PHE A 257 -11.90 -7.95 -12.80
CA PHE A 257 -10.67 -7.88 -12.03
C PHE A 257 -9.80 -9.11 -12.29
N THR A 258 -8.49 -8.87 -12.42
CA THR A 258 -7.50 -9.94 -12.57
C THR A 258 -7.12 -10.48 -11.18
N PRO A 259 -7.28 -11.78 -10.91
CA PRO A 259 -6.94 -12.36 -9.63
C PRO A 259 -5.42 -12.48 -9.43
N LEU A 260 -4.96 -12.17 -8.22
CA LEU A 260 -3.56 -12.28 -7.81
C LEU A 260 -3.43 -12.98 -6.45
N ILE A 261 -2.31 -13.67 -6.27
CA ILE A 261 -1.75 -14.01 -4.96
C ILE A 261 -0.45 -13.23 -4.84
N THR A 262 -0.28 -12.47 -3.77
CA THR A 262 0.86 -11.55 -3.63
C THR A 262 1.97 -12.13 -2.75
N PRO A 263 3.22 -11.67 -2.92
CA PRO A 263 4.24 -11.85 -1.89
C PRO A 263 3.84 -11.14 -0.60
N GLU A 264 4.00 -11.80 0.54
CA GLU A 264 3.67 -11.25 1.86
C GLU A 264 4.85 -10.56 2.54
N ILE A 265 6.05 -10.72 1.98
CA ILE A 265 7.28 -10.02 2.38
C ILE A 265 7.66 -9.07 1.23
N VAL A 266 7.80 -7.79 1.55
CA VAL A 266 8.15 -6.73 0.59
C VAL A 266 9.33 -5.91 1.11
N ARG A 267 9.93 -5.08 0.25
CA ARG A 267 10.92 -4.09 0.72
C ARG A 267 10.20 -2.98 1.49
N SER A 268 10.77 -2.52 2.59
CA SER A 268 10.20 -1.44 3.42
C SER A 268 9.94 -0.16 2.63
N SER A 269 10.79 0.14 1.65
CA SER A 269 10.61 1.30 0.75
C SER A 269 9.32 1.23 -0.08
N VAL A 270 8.77 0.04 -0.36
CA VAL A 270 7.48 -0.10 -1.06
C VAL A 270 6.32 0.32 -0.15
N VAL A 271 6.38 -0.06 1.14
CA VAL A 271 5.39 0.34 2.15
C VAL A 271 5.33 1.86 2.30
N GLU A 272 6.51 2.49 2.39
CA GLU A 272 6.61 3.94 2.52
C GLU A 272 6.08 4.66 1.26
N LYS A 273 6.38 4.14 0.06
CA LYS A 273 5.85 4.66 -1.22
C LYS A 273 4.33 4.59 -1.33
N CYS A 274 3.68 3.65 -0.66
CA CYS A 274 2.22 3.57 -0.56
C CYS A 274 1.60 4.59 0.42
N GLY A 275 2.43 5.46 1.03
CA GLY A 275 1.95 6.51 1.93
C GLY A 275 1.65 6.00 3.34
N PHE A 276 2.18 4.85 3.72
CA PHE A 276 2.05 4.34 5.08
C PHE A 276 2.95 5.14 6.04
N GLN A 277 2.42 6.25 6.53
CA GLN A 277 3.10 7.18 7.43
C GLN A 277 2.45 7.14 8.82
N PRO A 278 2.96 6.33 9.76
CA PRO A 278 2.39 6.28 11.10
C PRO A 278 2.50 7.64 11.78
N ARG A 279 1.38 8.14 12.33
CA ARG A 279 1.31 9.43 13.06
C ARG A 279 2.04 9.42 14.42
N GLY A 280 2.67 8.31 14.81
CA GLY A 280 3.35 8.13 16.10
C GLY A 280 4.56 7.20 16.02
N THR A 281 5.23 7.00 17.15
CA THR A 281 6.46 6.19 17.26
C THR A 281 6.23 4.68 17.11
N ASN A 282 4.99 4.25 17.30
CA ASN A 282 4.59 2.85 17.20
C ASN A 282 4.36 2.47 15.73
N THR A 283 5.24 1.63 15.18
CA THR A 283 5.06 1.06 13.85
C THR A 283 3.91 0.05 13.85
N GLN A 284 3.09 0.05 12.81
CA GLN A 284 2.09 -1.01 12.53
C GLN A 284 2.67 -2.16 11.69
N VAL A 285 3.94 -2.06 11.29
CA VAL A 285 4.61 -2.97 10.36
C VAL A 285 5.60 -3.87 11.11
N TYR A 286 5.57 -5.17 10.82
CA TYR A 286 6.59 -6.12 11.28
C TYR A 286 7.79 -6.11 10.32
N SER A 287 8.97 -5.73 10.81
CA SER A 287 10.22 -5.73 10.03
C SER A 287 10.98 -7.04 10.16
N ILE A 288 11.69 -7.44 9.09
CA ILE A 288 12.56 -8.62 9.09
C ILE A 288 13.98 -8.19 9.51
N GLU A 289 14.44 -8.73 10.65
CA GLU A 289 15.76 -8.43 11.20
C GLU A 289 16.88 -8.71 10.21
N GLY A 290 17.86 -7.79 10.12
CA GLY A 290 19.01 -7.91 9.24
C GLY A 290 18.72 -7.71 7.75
N SER A 291 17.57 -7.15 7.37
CA SER A 291 17.19 -6.91 5.97
C SER A 291 16.47 -5.58 5.76
N ASP A 292 16.27 -5.19 4.50
CA ASP A 292 15.42 -4.06 4.08
C ASP A 292 13.96 -4.46 3.85
N GLN A 293 13.51 -5.58 4.43
CA GLN A 293 12.20 -6.19 4.17
C GLN A 293 11.28 -6.17 5.39
N CYS A 294 9.98 -6.26 5.12
CA CYS A 294 8.93 -6.30 6.13
C CYS A 294 7.71 -7.10 5.65
N LEU A 295 6.84 -7.48 6.59
CA LEU A 295 5.57 -8.11 6.31
C LEU A 295 4.51 -7.05 5.91
N ILE A 296 3.64 -7.41 4.97
CA ILE A 296 2.58 -6.53 4.49
C ILE A 296 1.41 -6.45 5.48
N GLY A 297 0.83 -5.27 5.67
CA GLY A 297 -0.43 -5.08 6.42
C GLY A 297 -1.68 -5.13 5.55
N THR A 298 -1.51 -5.26 4.23
CA THR A 298 -2.55 -5.32 3.19
C THR A 298 -1.92 -5.74 1.84
N ALA A 299 -2.67 -6.45 0.99
CA ALA A 299 -2.24 -6.75 -0.39
C ALA A 299 -2.18 -5.50 -1.28
N GLU A 300 -2.73 -4.35 -0.86
CA GLU A 300 -2.56 -3.05 -1.50
C GLU A 300 -1.09 -2.75 -1.81
N ILE A 301 -0.20 -3.01 -0.84
CA ILE A 301 1.23 -2.69 -0.91
C ILE A 301 1.91 -3.43 -2.08
N PRO A 302 1.88 -4.78 -2.14
CA PRO A 302 2.51 -5.49 -3.23
C PRO A 302 1.80 -5.25 -4.56
N VAL A 303 0.47 -5.06 -4.60
CA VAL A 303 -0.25 -4.77 -5.85
C VAL A 303 0.11 -3.39 -6.41
N GLY A 304 0.14 -2.36 -5.55
CA GLY A 304 0.61 -1.02 -5.92
C GLY A 304 2.06 -1.01 -6.40
N GLY A 305 2.87 -1.94 -5.90
CA GLY A 305 4.25 -2.15 -6.33
C GLY A 305 4.45 -2.83 -7.69
N ILE A 306 3.44 -3.52 -8.25
CA ILE A 306 3.59 -4.32 -9.50
C ILE A 306 4.07 -3.47 -10.68
N HIS A 307 3.57 -2.23 -10.77
CA HIS A 307 3.89 -1.30 -11.86
C HIS A 307 4.81 -0.16 -11.42
N MET A 308 5.46 -0.30 -10.26
CA MET A 308 6.39 0.70 -9.75
C MET A 308 7.49 0.97 -10.79
N ASP A 309 7.84 2.26 -10.94
CA ASP A 309 8.89 2.75 -11.84
C ASP A 309 8.69 2.37 -13.32
N SER A 310 7.45 2.05 -13.73
CA SER A 310 7.08 1.65 -15.10
C SER A 310 6.17 2.68 -15.78
N ILE A 311 6.28 2.82 -17.10
CA ILE A 311 5.36 3.62 -17.91
C ILE A 311 4.25 2.71 -18.43
N ILE A 312 3.02 2.95 -17.99
CA ILE A 312 1.84 2.19 -18.40
C ILE A 312 1.22 2.83 -19.65
N PRO A 313 1.04 2.08 -20.76
CA PRO A 313 0.33 2.59 -21.92
C PRO A 313 -1.12 2.92 -21.57
N GLU A 314 -1.60 4.09 -21.98
CA GLU A 314 -2.95 4.56 -21.68
C GLU A 314 -4.05 3.61 -22.19
N SER A 315 -3.77 2.87 -23.27
CA SER A 315 -4.66 1.85 -23.84
C SER A 315 -4.81 0.58 -22.99
N SER A 316 -3.99 0.41 -21.95
CA SER A 316 -4.09 -0.70 -21.01
C SER A 316 -4.89 -0.36 -19.74
N LEU A 317 -5.29 0.90 -19.57
CA LEU A 317 -6.11 1.34 -18.45
C LEU A 317 -7.61 1.13 -18.74
N PRO A 318 -8.43 0.85 -17.70
CA PRO A 318 -8.03 0.64 -16.30
C PRO A 318 -7.44 -0.75 -16.07
N LEU A 319 -6.47 -0.85 -15.16
CA LEU A 319 -5.97 -2.13 -14.63
C LEU A 319 -6.69 -2.41 -13.31
N LYS A 320 -7.44 -3.52 -13.26
CA LYS A 320 -8.23 -3.94 -12.11
C LYS A 320 -7.67 -5.25 -11.54
N TYR A 321 -7.37 -5.29 -10.25
CA TYR A 321 -6.79 -6.44 -9.55
C TYR A 321 -7.59 -6.82 -8.32
N VAL A 322 -7.82 -8.13 -8.13
CA VAL A 322 -8.33 -8.68 -6.88
C VAL A 322 -7.26 -9.60 -6.28
N ALA A 323 -6.77 -9.31 -5.09
CA ALA A 323 -5.60 -9.96 -4.52
C ALA A 323 -5.90 -10.58 -3.15
N PHE A 324 -5.55 -11.84 -2.97
CA PHE A 324 -5.57 -12.49 -1.66
C PHE A 324 -4.18 -12.46 -1.03
N SER A 325 -4.11 -12.13 0.26
CA SER A 325 -2.93 -12.34 1.10
C SER A 325 -3.29 -12.50 2.57
N HIS A 326 -2.39 -13.08 3.35
CA HIS A 326 -2.38 -12.80 4.79
C HIS A 326 -1.82 -11.40 5.03
N CYS A 327 -2.34 -10.74 6.06
CA CYS A 327 -2.01 -9.38 6.45
C CYS A 327 -1.48 -9.41 7.88
N PHE A 328 -0.41 -8.66 8.14
CA PHE A 328 0.30 -8.64 9.41
C PHE A 328 0.34 -7.22 9.97
N ARG A 329 -0.17 -7.03 11.19
CA ARG A 329 -0.19 -5.73 11.87
C ARG A 329 0.26 -5.88 13.31
N THR A 330 1.18 -5.03 13.76
CA THR A 330 1.68 -5.08 15.14
C THR A 330 0.61 -4.65 16.16
N GLU A 331 -0.47 -4.00 15.72
CA GLU A 331 -1.56 -3.50 16.54
C GLU A 331 -1.07 -2.67 17.75
N ALA A 332 0.06 -2.00 17.57
CA ALA A 332 0.71 -1.21 18.61
C ALA A 332 -0.17 0.00 18.96
N GLY A 333 -0.38 0.23 20.26
CA GLY A 333 -1.24 1.30 20.77
C GLY A 333 -2.72 0.93 20.93
N ALA A 334 -3.17 -0.23 20.44
CA ALA A 334 -4.53 -0.69 20.65
C ALA A 334 -4.66 -1.48 21.97
N ALA A 335 -5.07 -0.80 23.04
CA ALA A 335 -5.42 -1.37 24.33
C ALA A 335 -6.93 -1.21 24.61
N GLY A 336 -7.58 -2.21 25.21
CA GLY A 336 -8.96 -2.13 25.66
C GLY A 336 -9.86 -3.29 25.22
N ALA A 337 -11.13 -3.26 25.65
CA ALA A 337 -12.10 -4.35 25.46
C ALA A 337 -12.43 -4.66 23.98
N ALA A 338 -12.17 -3.73 23.06
CA ALA A 338 -12.32 -3.92 21.61
C ALA A 338 -11.27 -4.87 20.97
N THR A 339 -10.40 -5.49 21.78
CA THR A 339 -9.33 -6.39 21.32
C THR A 339 -9.63 -7.89 21.53
N ARG A 340 -10.84 -8.24 22.00
CA ARG A 340 -11.21 -9.64 22.31
C ARG A 340 -11.64 -10.41 21.05
N GLY A 341 -11.10 -11.63 20.90
CA GLY A 341 -11.44 -12.54 19.79
C GLY A 341 -10.80 -12.10 18.47
N LEU A 342 -11.54 -12.29 17.36
CA LEU A 342 -11.05 -12.03 16.00
C LEU A 342 -11.17 -10.57 15.50
N TYR A 343 -11.64 -9.62 16.33
CA TYR A 343 -11.89 -8.25 15.86
C TYR A 343 -10.61 -7.47 15.58
N ARG A 344 -9.53 -7.75 16.33
CA ARG A 344 -8.23 -7.08 16.17
C ARG A 344 -7.10 -8.05 16.50
N VAL A 345 -6.44 -8.55 15.46
CA VAL A 345 -5.47 -9.65 15.49
C VAL A 345 -4.20 -9.29 14.73
N HIS A 346 -3.09 -9.94 15.05
CA HIS A 346 -1.81 -9.65 14.41
C HIS A 346 -1.69 -10.21 12.99
N GLN A 347 -2.43 -11.28 12.69
CA GLN A 347 -2.47 -11.93 11.39
C GLN A 347 -3.93 -12.19 11.00
N PHE A 348 -4.31 -11.84 9.77
CA PHE A 348 -5.64 -12.11 9.24
C PHE A 348 -5.61 -12.27 7.71
N SER A 349 -6.62 -12.94 7.16
CA SER A 349 -6.83 -13.11 5.71
C SER A 349 -7.58 -11.92 5.13
N LYS A 350 -7.16 -11.38 3.99
CA LYS A 350 -7.88 -10.31 3.28
C LYS A 350 -7.89 -10.52 1.77
N VAL A 351 -9.02 -10.20 1.14
CA VAL A 351 -9.16 -10.06 -0.32
C VAL A 351 -9.25 -8.58 -0.65
N GLU A 352 -8.26 -8.07 -1.38
CA GLU A 352 -8.11 -6.66 -1.71
C GLU A 352 -8.55 -6.38 -3.14
N MET A 353 -9.27 -5.28 -3.36
CA MET A 353 -9.50 -4.73 -4.69
C MET A 353 -8.58 -3.54 -4.94
N PHE A 354 -7.97 -3.49 -6.11
CA PHE A 354 -7.07 -2.39 -6.49
C PHE A 354 -7.29 -2.00 -7.94
N ILE A 355 -7.39 -0.70 -8.22
CA ILE A 355 -7.59 -0.16 -9.56
C ILE A 355 -6.54 0.91 -9.86
N LEU A 356 -5.81 0.75 -10.96
CA LEU A 356 -5.06 1.84 -11.59
C LEU A 356 -5.87 2.34 -12.78
N CYS A 357 -6.20 3.64 -12.79
CA CYS A 357 -7.04 4.27 -13.80
C CYS A 357 -6.51 5.64 -14.18
N ARG A 358 -7.18 6.31 -15.13
CA ARG A 358 -6.88 7.71 -15.44
C ARG A 358 -7.36 8.63 -14.31
N PRO A 359 -6.71 9.78 -14.07
CA PRO A 359 -7.09 10.69 -12.99
C PRO A 359 -8.58 11.07 -12.99
N GLU A 360 -9.14 11.34 -14.17
CA GLU A 360 -10.54 11.74 -14.37
C GLU A 360 -11.56 10.63 -14.08
N GLU A 361 -11.14 9.37 -14.01
CA GLU A 361 -12.02 8.22 -13.75
C GLU A 361 -12.02 7.80 -12.27
N SER A 362 -11.06 8.30 -11.48
CA SER A 362 -10.82 7.86 -10.10
C SER A 362 -12.06 7.88 -9.20
N ASN A 363 -12.86 8.96 -9.28
CA ASN A 363 -14.11 9.07 -8.51
C ASN A 363 -15.13 8.00 -8.91
N SER A 364 -15.27 7.70 -10.22
CA SER A 364 -16.21 6.68 -10.69
C SER A 364 -15.80 5.27 -10.24
N PHE A 365 -14.50 4.98 -10.24
CA PHE A 365 -14.00 3.69 -9.77
C PHE A 365 -14.04 3.57 -8.24
N HIS A 366 -13.90 4.66 -7.50
CA HIS A 366 -14.10 4.67 -6.05
C HIS A 366 -15.56 4.32 -5.69
N GLU A 367 -16.53 4.83 -6.44
CA GLU A 367 -17.95 4.44 -6.31
C GLU A 367 -18.17 2.98 -6.74
N GLU A 368 -17.52 2.50 -7.81
CA GLU A 368 -17.62 1.08 -8.20
C GLU A 368 -17.11 0.14 -7.10
N LEU A 369 -16.00 0.48 -6.42
CA LEU A 369 -15.41 -0.35 -5.37
C LEU A 369 -16.37 -0.51 -4.17
N ILE A 370 -16.93 0.59 -3.67
CA ILE A 370 -17.88 0.53 -2.55
C ILE A 370 -19.19 -0.16 -2.96
N GLU A 371 -19.66 0.00 -4.20
CA GLU A 371 -20.81 -0.77 -4.70
C GLU A 371 -20.56 -2.27 -4.68
N ILE A 372 -19.36 -2.72 -5.07
CA ILE A 372 -18.97 -4.14 -5.01
C ILE A 372 -18.97 -4.62 -3.56
N GLU A 373 -18.39 -3.87 -2.62
CA GLU A 373 -18.40 -4.22 -1.19
C GLU A 373 -19.83 -4.32 -0.64
N GLU A 374 -20.69 -3.33 -0.93
CA GLU A 374 -22.09 -3.33 -0.52
C GLU A 374 -22.84 -4.57 -1.05
N GLU A 375 -22.63 -4.95 -2.30
CA GLU A 375 -23.23 -6.14 -2.89
C GLU A 375 -22.73 -7.44 -2.26
N LEU A 376 -21.42 -7.56 -2.04
CA LEU A 376 -20.80 -8.72 -1.38
C LEU A 376 -21.42 -8.92 0.00
N PHE A 377 -21.40 -7.90 0.85
CA PHE A 377 -21.96 -8.00 2.20
C PHE A 377 -23.48 -8.19 2.20
N SER A 378 -24.20 -7.60 1.24
CA SER A 378 -25.64 -7.83 1.07
C SER A 378 -25.94 -9.29 0.71
N SER A 379 -25.14 -9.91 -0.15
CA SER A 379 -25.33 -11.30 -0.58
C SER A 379 -25.03 -12.31 0.54
N LEU A 380 -24.18 -11.94 1.50
CA LEU A 380 -23.98 -12.68 2.75
C LEU A 380 -25.15 -12.51 3.74
N GLY A 381 -26.12 -11.64 3.43
CA GLY A 381 -27.27 -11.35 4.29
C GLY A 381 -26.91 -10.53 5.52
N LEU A 382 -25.82 -9.77 5.49
CA LEU A 382 -25.40 -8.94 6.61
C LEU A 382 -26.21 -7.65 6.69
N HIS A 383 -26.44 -7.18 7.91
CA HIS A 383 -26.92 -5.82 8.16
C HIS A 383 -25.71 -4.92 8.38
N PHE A 384 -25.57 -3.87 7.57
CA PHE A 384 -24.41 -2.99 7.63
C PHE A 384 -24.79 -1.56 7.21
N LYS A 385 -23.87 -0.63 7.45
CA LYS A 385 -23.91 0.74 6.93
C LYS A 385 -22.61 1.08 6.22
N THR A 386 -22.69 1.95 5.23
CA THR A 386 -21.52 2.58 4.61
C THR A 386 -21.39 4.01 5.11
N ILE A 387 -20.15 4.44 5.36
CA ILE A 387 -19.83 5.70 6.02
C ILE A 387 -18.88 6.51 5.14
N ASP A 388 -19.15 7.81 4.99
CA ASP A 388 -18.22 8.80 4.43
C ASP A 388 -17.35 9.34 5.56
N MET A 389 -16.07 8.96 5.56
CA MET A 389 -15.17 9.16 6.68
C MET A 389 -14.72 10.61 6.78
N ALA A 390 -14.74 11.17 7.99
CA ALA A 390 -14.36 12.56 8.21
C ALA A 390 -12.86 12.83 7.97
N THR A 391 -12.52 14.11 7.77
CA THR A 391 -11.16 14.55 7.38
C THR A 391 -10.04 14.02 8.27
N GLN A 392 -10.25 13.91 9.58
CA GLN A 392 -9.19 13.45 10.51
C GLN A 392 -8.93 11.94 10.43
N ASP A 393 -9.86 11.16 9.86
CA ASP A 393 -9.80 9.70 9.79
C ASP A 393 -9.49 9.15 8.37
N LEU A 394 -9.24 10.02 7.40
CA LEU A 394 -8.81 9.63 6.05
C LEU A 394 -7.41 8.99 6.01
N GLY A 395 -6.58 9.19 7.04
CA GLY A 395 -5.15 8.93 6.96
C GLY A 395 -4.41 9.92 6.05
N ALA A 396 -3.15 9.61 5.73
CA ALA A 396 -2.30 10.46 4.88
C ALA A 396 -2.60 10.34 3.37
N PRO A 397 -2.75 9.14 2.78
CA PRO A 397 -2.83 9.01 1.32
C PRO A 397 -4.23 9.22 0.74
N ALA A 398 -5.31 8.92 1.48
CA ALA A 398 -6.65 8.89 0.90
C ALA A 398 -7.16 10.30 0.55
N TYR A 399 -7.69 10.50 -0.65
CA TYR A 399 -8.38 11.74 -1.06
C TYR A 399 -9.83 11.77 -0.52
N ARG A 400 -10.48 10.60 -0.55
CA ARG A 400 -11.80 10.27 0.01
C ARG A 400 -11.74 8.81 0.51
N LYS A 401 -12.51 8.48 1.54
CA LYS A 401 -12.54 7.14 2.14
C LYS A 401 -13.96 6.79 2.52
N PHE A 402 -14.38 5.58 2.15
CA PHE A 402 -15.63 5.00 2.58
C PHE A 402 -15.33 3.74 3.39
N ASP A 403 -15.98 3.62 4.55
CA ASP A 403 -15.87 2.42 5.38
C ASP A 403 -17.21 1.68 5.37
N VAL A 404 -17.15 0.36 5.49
CA VAL A 404 -18.32 -0.49 5.71
C VAL A 404 -18.29 -0.97 7.15
N GLU A 405 -19.36 -0.73 7.90
CA GLU A 405 -19.51 -1.29 9.24
C GLU A 405 -20.69 -2.25 9.31
N ALA A 406 -20.42 -3.50 9.69
CA ALA A 406 -21.45 -4.52 9.88
C ALA A 406 -21.95 -4.55 11.33
N TRP A 407 -23.26 -4.78 11.50
CA TRP A 407 -23.86 -5.02 12.80
C TRP A 407 -23.35 -6.35 13.38
N MET A 408 -22.79 -6.29 14.58
CA MET A 408 -22.25 -7.46 15.29
C MET A 408 -23.11 -7.75 16.53
N PRO A 409 -24.09 -8.68 16.46
CA PRO A 409 -25.06 -8.90 17.55
C PRO A 409 -24.43 -9.18 18.91
N GLY A 410 -23.34 -9.95 18.95
CA GLY A 410 -22.61 -10.26 20.18
C GLY A 410 -21.85 -9.08 20.78
N LEU A 411 -21.48 -8.08 19.98
CA LEU A 411 -20.86 -6.84 20.45
C LEU A 411 -21.88 -5.72 20.72
N GLY A 412 -23.11 -5.86 20.22
CA GLY A 412 -24.17 -4.86 20.39
C GLY A 412 -23.90 -3.52 19.69
N ARG A 413 -23.01 -3.52 18.69
CA ARG A 413 -22.64 -2.34 17.90
C ARG A 413 -22.25 -2.71 16.48
N TYR A 414 -22.11 -1.70 15.64
CA TYR A 414 -21.45 -1.82 14.36
C TYR A 414 -19.94 -1.88 14.53
N GLY A 415 -19.26 -2.56 13.61
CA GLY A 415 -17.81 -2.56 13.50
C GLY A 415 -17.36 -2.67 12.05
N GLU A 416 -16.26 -2.00 11.73
CA GLU A 416 -15.60 -2.04 10.42
C GLU A 416 -15.31 -3.49 10.00
N VAL A 417 -15.56 -3.82 8.73
CA VAL A 417 -15.39 -5.16 8.14
C VAL A 417 -14.62 -5.15 6.84
#